data_AF-A0A7R8ZDM4-F1
#
_entry.id   AF-A0A7R8ZDM4-F1
#
_cell.length_a   1.000
_cell.length_b   1.000
_cell.length_c   1.000
_cell.angle_alpha   90.00
_cell.angle_beta   90.00
_cell.angle_gamma   90.00
#
_symmetry.space_group_name_H-M   'P 1'
#
loop_
_entity.id
_entity.type
_entity.pdbx_description
1 polymer ?
#
loop_
_entity_poly.entity_id
_entity_poly.type
_entity_poly.pdbx_seq_one_letter_code
_entity_poly.pdbx_strand_id
1 'polypeptide(L)'
;MSRQNKRRKLFLSHLLHPQTVSVVQTRADSQGLTVEVGDVLRADFSSRDVAGVLVQYPDTEGTVTDFSVMVEHAHENGTLVCFATDLLALTVLRPPSEFDADVAVGSSQRFGVPLGYGGPHAGFFACRQSLVRLMPGRMIGVTRDASGRDAYRLALQTREQHIRRDKATSNICTAQALLANMAAMYAVYHGPHALKDIATRVHNAALILAQGHCCCRCKHIHPVSPLRRLQVLWRKDLSWLSLGQLLPNILALSYVWRWCAGGKKELLATSTNQRCETCLKLEGRLTTPKRDNGNAV
;
A
#
# COMPACT_ATOMS: atom_id res chain seq x y z
N MET A 1 1.24 14.31 -29.42
CA MET A 1 -0.16 14.02 -29.06
C MET A 1 -0.33 14.17 -27.56
N SER A 2 -1.10 15.17 -27.13
CA SER A 2 -1.49 15.37 -25.72
C SER A 2 -2.20 14.11 -25.24
N ARG A 3 -1.74 13.55 -24.12
CA ARG A 3 -2.28 12.33 -23.48
C ARG A 3 -3.49 12.66 -22.61
N GLN A 4 -4.32 13.61 -23.05
CA GLN A 4 -5.48 14.08 -22.29
C GLN A 4 -6.65 13.13 -22.50
N ASN A 5 -7.13 12.57 -21.39
CA ASN A 5 -8.44 11.93 -21.36
C ASN A 5 -9.50 13.00 -21.67
N LYS A 6 -10.50 12.68 -22.49
CA LYS A 6 -11.61 13.60 -22.80
C LYS A 6 -12.49 13.87 -21.57
N ARG A 7 -12.42 13.00 -20.57
CA ARG A 7 -13.15 13.10 -19.30
C ARG A 7 -12.50 14.15 -18.40
N ARG A 8 -13.27 15.14 -17.97
CA ARG A 8 -12.79 16.28 -17.17
C ARG A 8 -13.34 16.33 -15.74
N LYS A 9 -14.16 15.35 -15.36
CA LYS A 9 -14.81 15.29 -14.04
C LYS A 9 -14.10 14.29 -13.13
N LEU A 10 -13.85 14.67 -11.88
CA LEU A 10 -13.44 13.79 -10.80
C LEU A 10 -14.55 13.71 -9.77
N PHE A 11 -14.82 12.52 -9.25
CA PHE A 11 -15.81 12.32 -8.19
C PHE A 11 -15.10 11.94 -6.89
N LEU A 12 -15.35 12.68 -5.81
CA LEU A 12 -14.74 12.44 -4.51
C LEU A 12 -15.81 12.01 -3.51
N SER A 13 -15.51 11.00 -2.70
CA SER A 13 -16.38 10.66 -1.58
C SER A 13 -16.42 11.80 -0.56
N HIS A 14 -17.62 12.14 -0.10
CA HIS A 14 -17.83 13.07 1.01
C HIS A 14 -17.22 12.59 2.33
N LEU A 15 -16.83 11.32 2.43
CA LEU A 15 -16.20 10.72 3.61
C LEU A 15 -14.66 10.64 3.52
N LEU A 16 -14.06 11.38 2.59
CA LEU A 16 -12.62 11.61 2.57
C LEU A 16 -12.21 12.56 3.70
N HIS A 17 -10.95 12.46 4.14
CA HIS A 17 -10.38 13.45 5.03
C HIS A 17 -10.45 14.87 4.41
N PRO A 18 -10.86 15.90 5.17
CA PRO A 18 -11.07 17.25 4.63
C PRO A 18 -9.85 17.82 3.91
N GLN A 19 -8.64 17.64 4.46
CA GLN A 19 -7.40 18.10 3.84
C GLN A 19 -7.09 17.37 2.54
N THR A 20 -7.49 16.10 2.40
CA THR A 20 -7.34 15.35 1.14
C THR A 20 -8.22 15.96 0.07
N VAL A 21 -9.47 16.29 0.40
CA VAL A 21 -10.41 16.96 -0.52
C VAL A 21 -9.82 18.31 -0.97
N SER A 22 -9.34 19.15 -0.04
CA SER A 22 -8.77 20.46 -0.36
C SER A 22 -7.56 20.38 -1.31
N VAL A 23 -6.65 19.43 -1.07
CA VAL A 23 -5.46 19.24 -1.93
C VAL A 23 -5.87 18.75 -3.32
N VAL A 24 -6.82 17.82 -3.41
CA VAL A 24 -7.30 17.31 -4.70
C VAL A 24 -8.01 18.40 -5.49
N GLN A 25 -8.90 19.18 -4.86
CA GLN A 25 -9.58 20.32 -5.48
C GLN A 25 -8.59 21.35 -6.02
N THR A 26 -7.65 21.79 -5.18
CA THR A 26 -6.61 22.76 -5.60
C THR A 26 -5.82 22.24 -6.81
N ARG A 27 -5.49 20.94 -6.84
CA ARG A 27 -4.77 20.35 -7.97
C ARG A 27 -5.64 20.21 -9.22
N ALA A 28 -6.90 19.86 -9.07
CA ALA A 28 -7.88 19.75 -10.15
C ALA A 28 -8.13 21.10 -10.83
N ASP A 29 -8.30 22.17 -10.04
CA ASP A 29 -8.51 23.53 -10.52
C ASP A 29 -7.34 23.99 -11.41
N SER A 30 -6.10 23.73 -10.99
CA SER A 30 -4.90 24.05 -11.78
C SER A 30 -4.83 23.32 -13.15
N GLN A 31 -5.61 22.26 -13.31
CA GLN A 31 -5.69 21.45 -14.54
C GLN A 31 -7.00 21.67 -15.29
N GLY A 32 -7.87 22.55 -14.80
CA GLY A 32 -9.22 22.77 -15.33
C GLY A 32 -10.09 21.51 -15.27
N LEU A 33 -9.95 20.70 -14.23
CA LEU A 33 -10.81 19.54 -13.96
C LEU A 33 -11.93 19.96 -13.00
N THR A 34 -13.14 19.47 -13.23
CA THR A 34 -14.28 19.69 -12.33
C THR A 34 -14.28 18.63 -11.24
N VAL A 35 -14.46 19.03 -9.99
CA VAL A 35 -14.56 18.12 -8.84
C VAL A 35 -15.98 18.12 -8.31
N GLU A 36 -16.60 16.95 -8.25
CA GLU A 36 -17.86 16.72 -7.55
C GLU A 36 -17.58 15.94 -6.26
N VAL A 37 -18.15 16.39 -5.14
CA VAL A 37 -18.05 15.72 -3.85
C VAL A 37 -19.43 15.20 -3.46
N GLY A 38 -19.56 13.91 -3.15
CA GLY A 38 -20.86 13.32 -2.86
C GLY A 38 -20.82 11.90 -2.32
N ASP A 39 -21.98 11.26 -2.24
CA ASP A 39 -22.10 9.84 -1.89
C ASP A 39 -21.75 8.97 -3.10
N VAL A 40 -20.56 8.38 -3.06
CA VAL A 40 -20.03 7.49 -4.12
C VAL A 40 -20.85 6.22 -4.31
N LEU A 41 -21.60 5.77 -3.30
CA LEU A 41 -22.45 4.58 -3.41
C LEU A 41 -23.73 4.86 -4.21
N ARG A 42 -24.09 6.14 -4.36
CA ARG A 42 -25.25 6.61 -5.13
C ARG A 42 -24.85 7.37 -6.40
N ALA A 43 -23.55 7.45 -6.69
CA ALA A 43 -23.03 8.17 -7.84
C ALA A 43 -23.43 7.46 -9.14
N ASP A 44 -23.88 8.24 -10.11
CA ASP A 44 -24.15 7.76 -11.46
C ASP A 44 -22.93 7.99 -12.36
N PHE A 45 -22.44 6.91 -12.98
CA PHE A 45 -21.30 6.94 -13.90
C PHE A 45 -21.73 6.72 -15.36
N SER A 46 -23.03 6.54 -15.63
CA SER A 46 -23.59 6.19 -16.94
C SER A 46 -23.31 7.23 -18.03
N SER A 47 -23.13 8.50 -17.65
CA SER A 47 -22.74 9.61 -18.52
C SER A 47 -21.31 9.50 -19.08
N ARG A 48 -20.47 8.61 -18.53
CA ARG A 48 -19.07 8.35 -18.96
C ARG A 48 -18.19 9.60 -19.04
N ASP A 49 -18.51 10.63 -18.26
CA ASP A 49 -17.79 11.91 -18.16
C ASP A 49 -16.83 11.96 -16.96
N VAL A 50 -16.96 11.03 -16.01
CA VAL A 50 -16.10 10.88 -14.83
C VAL A 50 -14.80 10.13 -15.20
N ALA A 51 -13.66 10.80 -14.99
CA ALA A 51 -12.33 10.25 -15.25
C ALA A 51 -11.88 9.29 -14.16
N GLY A 52 -12.22 9.60 -12.91
CA GLY A 52 -11.93 8.73 -11.78
C GLY A 52 -12.71 9.12 -10.53
N VAL A 53 -12.85 8.15 -9.64
CA VAL A 53 -13.47 8.29 -8.32
C VAL A 53 -12.43 8.03 -7.23
N LEU A 54 -12.43 8.85 -6.17
CA LEU A 54 -11.59 8.67 -4.98
C LEU A 54 -12.46 8.35 -3.76
N VAL A 55 -12.20 7.20 -3.16
CA VAL A 55 -12.86 6.74 -1.92
C VAL A 55 -11.85 6.61 -0.79
N GLN A 56 -12.33 6.56 0.45
CA GLN A 56 -11.50 6.32 1.62
C GLN A 56 -11.90 5.02 2.32
N TYR A 57 -10.92 4.22 2.74
CA TYR A 57 -11.13 2.88 3.31
C TYR A 57 -10.08 2.52 4.39
N PRO A 58 -10.44 2.46 5.68
CA PRO A 58 -11.67 2.98 6.30
C PRO A 58 -11.82 4.50 6.08
N ASP A 59 -13.04 5.01 6.10
CA ASP A 59 -13.31 6.41 5.82
C ASP A 59 -12.99 7.36 6.99
N THR A 60 -13.21 8.67 6.80
CA THR A 60 -12.86 9.69 7.80
C THR A 60 -13.66 9.58 9.10
N GLU A 61 -14.82 8.93 9.08
CA GLU A 61 -15.65 8.68 10.26
C GLU A 61 -15.32 7.31 10.90
N GLY A 62 -14.47 6.52 10.24
CA GLY A 62 -14.01 5.21 10.69
C GLY A 62 -14.86 4.06 10.17
N THR A 63 -15.76 4.29 9.21
CA THR A 63 -16.60 3.22 8.64
C THR A 63 -15.83 2.37 7.64
N VAL A 64 -16.12 1.07 7.69
CA VAL A 64 -15.61 0.07 6.75
C VAL A 64 -16.75 -0.33 5.81
N THR A 65 -16.63 0.09 4.55
CA THR A 65 -17.65 -0.11 3.52
C THR A 65 -17.19 -1.13 2.48
N ASP A 66 -18.11 -1.97 2.01
CA ASP A 66 -17.86 -2.81 0.84
C ASP A 66 -18.12 -2.00 -0.43
N PHE A 67 -17.07 -1.77 -1.21
CA PHE A 67 -17.12 -0.98 -2.44
C PHE A 67 -17.26 -1.84 -3.70
N SER A 68 -17.41 -3.17 -3.60
CA SER A 68 -17.37 -4.09 -4.75
C SER A 68 -18.35 -3.67 -5.87
N VAL A 69 -19.62 -3.41 -5.52
CA VAL A 69 -20.66 -3.00 -6.47
C VAL A 69 -20.37 -1.65 -7.12
N MET A 70 -19.84 -0.70 -6.33
CA MET A 70 -19.49 0.63 -6.84
C MET A 70 -18.31 0.55 -7.82
N VAL A 71 -17.29 -0.26 -7.51
CA VAL A 71 -16.13 -0.45 -8.39
C VAL A 71 -16.54 -1.06 -9.72
N GLU A 72 -17.37 -2.10 -9.69
CA GLU A 72 -17.90 -2.76 -10.90
C GLU A 72 -18.64 -1.74 -11.79
N HIS A 73 -19.59 -0.99 -11.21
CA HIS A 73 -20.34 0.03 -11.93
C HIS A 73 -19.45 1.16 -12.51
N ALA A 74 -18.41 1.57 -11.78
CA ALA A 74 -17.45 2.55 -12.27
C ALA A 74 -16.65 2.01 -13.46
N HIS A 75 -16.18 0.76 -13.39
CA HIS A 75 -15.40 0.12 -14.45
C HIS A 75 -16.21 -0.15 -15.72
N GLU A 76 -17.47 -0.56 -15.62
CA GLU A 76 -18.39 -0.72 -16.75
C GLU A 76 -18.54 0.59 -17.56
N ASN A 77 -18.37 1.72 -16.88
CA ASN A 77 -18.41 3.05 -17.46
C ASN A 77 -17.03 3.64 -17.75
N GLY A 78 -15.95 2.85 -17.61
CA GLY A 78 -14.56 3.23 -17.91
C GLY A 78 -13.95 4.25 -16.94
N THR A 79 -14.54 4.41 -15.75
CA THR A 79 -14.07 5.30 -14.68
C THR A 79 -13.03 4.59 -13.83
N LEU A 80 -11.87 5.22 -13.58
CA LEU A 80 -10.84 4.63 -12.70
C LEU A 80 -11.21 4.78 -11.23
N VAL A 81 -10.92 3.76 -10.42
CA VAL A 81 -11.21 3.78 -8.99
C VAL A 81 -9.92 3.87 -8.16
N CYS A 82 -9.83 4.92 -7.35
CA CYS A 82 -8.72 5.20 -6.46
C CYS A 82 -9.16 5.05 -4.99
N PHE A 83 -8.37 4.37 -4.18
CA PHE A 83 -8.60 4.21 -2.74
C PHE A 83 -7.54 4.97 -1.94
N ALA A 84 -7.94 5.90 -1.08
CA ALA A 84 -7.14 6.35 0.05
C ALA A 84 -7.33 5.37 1.22
N THR A 85 -6.24 4.84 1.78
CA THR A 85 -6.32 3.75 2.76
C THR A 85 -5.18 3.78 3.79
N ASP A 86 -5.25 2.87 4.76
CA ASP A 86 -4.37 2.79 5.92
C ASP A 86 -3.66 1.43 5.99
N LEU A 87 -2.33 1.42 5.97
CA LEU A 87 -1.54 0.18 5.92
C LEU A 87 -1.77 -0.73 7.13
N LEU A 88 -2.04 -0.19 8.32
CA LEU A 88 -2.29 -1.01 9.51
C LEU A 88 -3.67 -1.65 9.44
N ALA A 89 -4.69 -0.90 9.01
CA ALA A 89 -6.04 -1.43 8.81
C ALA A 89 -6.06 -2.58 7.79
N LEU A 90 -5.28 -2.46 6.70
CA LEU A 90 -5.16 -3.48 5.65
C LEU A 90 -4.48 -4.79 6.08
N THR A 91 -3.92 -4.86 7.29
CA THR A 91 -3.40 -6.13 7.82
C THR A 91 -4.51 -7.09 8.27
N VAL A 92 -5.71 -6.57 8.54
CA VAL A 92 -6.90 -7.33 8.96
C VAL A 92 -8.06 -7.22 7.98
N LEU A 93 -8.13 -6.12 7.21
CA LEU A 93 -9.15 -5.86 6.21
C LEU A 93 -8.79 -6.43 4.82
N ARG A 94 -9.82 -6.72 4.03
CA ARG A 94 -9.75 -6.96 2.59
C ARG A 94 -9.12 -5.73 1.92
N PRO A 95 -7.98 -5.86 1.23
CA PRO A 95 -7.31 -4.72 0.62
C PRO A 95 -8.04 -4.20 -0.62
N PRO A 96 -7.81 -2.93 -1.01
CA PRO A 96 -8.36 -2.30 -2.23
C PRO A 96 -8.23 -3.15 -3.49
N SER A 97 -7.12 -3.88 -3.59
CA SER A 97 -6.82 -4.72 -4.73
C SER A 97 -7.79 -5.90 -4.92
N GLU A 98 -8.37 -6.40 -3.83
CA GLU A 98 -9.40 -7.45 -3.87
C GLU A 98 -10.78 -6.88 -4.25
N PHE A 99 -10.99 -5.56 -4.15
CA PHE A 99 -12.15 -4.86 -4.74
C PHE A 99 -11.90 -4.44 -6.19
N ASP A 100 -10.77 -4.82 -6.78
CA ASP A 100 -10.36 -4.45 -8.13
C ASP A 100 -9.93 -2.98 -8.32
N ALA A 101 -9.52 -2.29 -7.24
CA ALA A 101 -9.05 -0.90 -7.32
C ALA A 101 -7.90 -0.69 -8.33
N ASP A 102 -7.93 0.44 -9.05
CA ASP A 102 -6.89 0.81 -10.02
C ASP A 102 -5.66 1.41 -9.35
N VAL A 103 -5.89 2.20 -8.29
CA VAL A 103 -4.86 2.91 -7.52
C VAL A 103 -5.19 2.83 -6.03
N ALA A 104 -4.17 2.61 -5.20
CA ALA A 104 -4.26 2.74 -3.75
C ALA A 104 -3.20 3.71 -3.24
N VAL A 105 -3.59 4.66 -2.40
CA VAL A 105 -2.74 5.71 -1.84
C VAL A 105 -2.97 5.84 -0.34
N GLY A 106 -2.03 6.47 0.36
CA GLY A 106 -2.19 6.78 1.78
C GLY A 106 -0.88 7.15 2.44
N SER A 107 -0.87 7.13 3.76
CA SER A 107 0.33 7.43 4.56
C SER A 107 0.92 6.16 5.16
N SER A 108 2.25 6.08 5.17
CA SER A 108 2.99 5.05 5.93
C SER A 108 3.37 5.50 7.34
N GLN A 109 2.93 6.68 7.79
CA GLN A 109 3.33 7.30 9.06
C GLN A 109 3.25 6.35 10.26
N ARG A 110 2.13 5.63 10.40
CA ARG A 110 1.91 4.78 11.58
C ARG A 110 2.77 3.51 11.61
N PHE A 111 3.57 3.27 10.57
CA PHE A 111 4.61 2.24 10.57
C PHE A 111 5.91 2.82 11.13
N GLY A 112 5.92 3.13 12.43
CA GLY A 112 7.13 3.48 13.17
C GLY A 112 7.71 4.88 12.90
N VAL A 113 6.94 5.81 12.32
CA VAL A 113 7.39 7.21 12.12
C VAL A 113 6.65 8.14 13.11
N PRO A 114 7.34 9.06 13.81
CA PRO A 114 6.69 9.99 14.74
C PRO A 114 5.61 10.86 14.10
N LEU A 115 4.64 11.35 14.89
CA LEU A 115 3.58 12.24 14.41
C LEU A 115 4.13 13.51 13.77
N GLY A 116 5.22 14.08 14.31
CA GLY A 116 5.95 15.19 13.70
C GLY A 116 5.12 16.44 13.44
N TYR A 117 4.00 16.63 14.16
CA TYR A 117 3.05 17.73 13.96
C TYR A 117 2.69 17.96 12.47
N GLY A 118 2.60 16.88 11.69
CA GLY A 118 2.26 16.92 10.26
C GLY A 118 3.29 16.29 9.33
N GLY A 119 4.54 16.10 9.77
CA GLY A 119 5.54 15.41 8.94
C GLY A 119 6.98 15.56 9.41
N PRO A 120 7.95 15.06 8.61
CA PRO A 120 7.76 14.41 7.30
C PRO A 120 7.24 12.97 7.41
N HIS A 121 6.35 12.56 6.51
CA HIS A 121 5.89 11.17 6.37
C HIS A 121 5.91 10.74 4.91
N ALA A 122 6.23 9.47 4.67
CA ALA A 122 6.16 8.93 3.32
C ALA A 122 4.73 8.54 2.95
N GLY A 123 4.20 9.17 1.90
CA GLY A 123 3.01 8.69 1.23
C GLY A 123 3.32 7.43 0.41
N PHE A 124 2.44 6.43 0.45
CA PHE A 124 2.49 5.31 -0.49
C PHE A 124 1.53 5.57 -1.65
N PHE A 125 1.89 5.05 -2.81
CA PHE A 125 1.09 5.09 -4.03
C PHE A 125 1.32 3.76 -4.73
N ALA A 126 0.28 3.00 -5.01
CA ALA A 126 0.35 1.75 -5.75
C ALA A 126 -0.69 1.77 -6.86
N CYS A 127 -0.41 1.19 -8.01
CA CYS A 127 -1.36 1.11 -9.11
C CYS A 127 -1.25 -0.22 -9.87
N ARG A 128 -2.27 -0.51 -10.67
CA ARG A 128 -2.27 -1.63 -11.62
C ARG A 128 -1.09 -1.55 -12.59
N GLN A 129 -0.61 -2.72 -13.02
CA GLN A 129 0.53 -2.84 -13.93
C GLN A 129 0.34 -2.07 -15.25
N SER A 130 -0.89 -1.96 -15.75
CA SER A 130 -1.24 -1.17 -16.95
C SER A 130 -0.97 0.33 -16.78
N LEU A 131 -1.03 0.85 -15.55
CA LEU A 131 -0.84 2.26 -15.20
C LEU A 131 0.60 2.62 -14.82
N VAL A 132 1.52 1.64 -14.78
CA VAL A 132 2.91 1.83 -14.31
C VAL A 132 3.66 2.92 -15.09
N ARG A 133 3.35 3.11 -16.38
CA ARG A 133 3.97 4.14 -17.24
C ARG A 133 3.50 5.56 -16.90
N LEU A 134 2.44 5.70 -16.11
CA LEU A 134 1.87 6.96 -15.65
C LEU A 134 2.23 7.25 -14.19
N MET A 135 2.95 6.35 -13.52
CA MET A 135 3.24 6.49 -12.10
C MET A 135 4.07 7.76 -11.82
N PRO A 136 3.72 8.55 -10.79
CA PRO A 136 4.51 9.70 -10.36
C PRO A 136 5.74 9.25 -9.57
N GLY A 137 6.80 10.06 -9.64
CA GLY A 137 8.00 9.86 -8.83
C GLY A 137 8.85 8.64 -9.22
N ARG A 138 9.79 8.35 -8.33
CA ARG A 138 10.83 7.33 -8.49
C ARG A 138 10.29 5.94 -8.14
N MET A 139 10.84 4.93 -8.80
CA MET A 139 10.50 3.52 -8.59
C MET A 139 11.79 2.70 -8.68
N ILE A 140 11.98 1.76 -7.76
CA ILE A 140 13.09 0.81 -7.79
C ILE A 140 12.70 -0.39 -8.66
N GLY A 141 13.61 -0.81 -9.54
CA GLY A 141 13.49 -2.02 -10.33
C GLY A 141 14.72 -2.91 -10.20
N VAL A 142 14.50 -4.21 -10.28
CA VAL A 142 15.56 -5.22 -10.37
C VAL A 142 16.14 -5.21 -11.78
N THR A 143 17.46 -5.28 -11.88
CA THR A 143 18.24 -5.37 -13.11
C THR A 143 19.44 -6.29 -12.88
N ARG A 144 20.33 -6.43 -13.87
CA ARG A 144 21.57 -7.19 -13.72
C ARG A 144 22.79 -6.28 -13.85
N ASP A 145 23.81 -6.53 -13.04
CA ASP A 145 25.11 -5.88 -13.15
C ASP A 145 25.95 -6.48 -14.31
N ALA A 146 27.15 -5.93 -14.52
CA ALA A 146 28.07 -6.40 -15.56
C ALA A 146 28.52 -7.87 -15.38
N SER A 147 28.42 -8.40 -14.15
CA SER A 147 28.71 -9.80 -13.81
C SER A 147 27.48 -10.70 -13.86
N GLY A 148 26.33 -10.19 -14.33
CA GLY A 148 25.08 -10.94 -14.43
C GLY A 148 24.33 -11.14 -13.11
N ARG A 149 24.78 -10.51 -12.01
CA ARG A 149 24.15 -10.61 -10.69
C ARG A 149 22.98 -9.63 -10.58
N ASP A 150 21.97 -10.00 -9.80
CA ASP A 150 20.83 -9.13 -9.54
C ASP A 150 21.28 -7.86 -8.79
N ALA A 151 20.79 -6.71 -9.27
CA ALA A 151 21.07 -5.39 -8.74
C ALA A 151 19.81 -4.52 -8.78
N TYR A 152 19.81 -3.43 -8.02
CA TYR A 152 18.68 -2.49 -7.96
C TYR A 152 19.06 -1.15 -8.57
N ARG A 153 18.12 -0.57 -9.32
CA ARG A 153 18.26 0.78 -9.88
C ARG A 153 16.94 1.51 -9.93
N LEU A 154 17.00 2.82 -10.12
CA LEU A 154 15.83 3.60 -10.53
C LEU A 154 15.38 3.15 -11.93
N ALA A 155 14.11 2.76 -12.02
CA ALA A 155 13.49 2.21 -13.22
C ALA A 155 12.54 3.22 -13.88
N LEU A 156 12.42 3.14 -15.22
CA LEU A 156 11.52 3.98 -16.01
C LEU A 156 11.71 5.49 -15.76
N GLN A 157 12.97 5.94 -15.63
CA GLN A 157 13.32 7.33 -15.29
C GLN A 157 12.81 8.35 -16.32
N THR A 158 12.52 7.94 -17.56
CA THR A 158 11.95 8.82 -18.59
C THR A 158 10.60 9.42 -18.20
N ARG A 159 9.93 8.93 -17.15
CA ARG A 159 8.71 9.54 -16.57
C ARG A 159 8.98 10.81 -15.77
N GLU A 160 10.21 10.96 -15.24
CA GLU A 160 10.55 11.97 -14.24
C GLU A 160 10.96 13.32 -14.88
N GLN A 161 10.83 14.39 -14.08
CA GLN A 161 11.03 15.77 -14.51
C GLN A 161 12.43 16.06 -15.09
N HIS A 162 13.47 15.38 -14.59
CA HIS A 162 14.84 15.58 -15.04
C HIS A 162 15.07 15.15 -16.50
N ILE A 163 14.24 14.26 -17.05
CA ILE A 163 14.26 13.86 -18.47
C ILE A 163 13.12 14.53 -19.24
N ARG A 164 11.88 14.42 -18.75
CA ARG A 164 10.69 14.80 -19.53
C ARG A 164 10.16 16.22 -19.28
N ARG A 165 10.69 16.93 -18.28
CA ARG A 165 10.32 18.31 -17.93
C ARG A 165 8.79 18.49 -17.83
N ASP A 166 8.22 19.35 -18.66
CA ASP A 166 6.79 19.66 -18.76
C ASP A 166 5.92 18.43 -19.09
N LYS A 167 6.49 17.42 -19.76
CA LYS A 167 5.80 16.17 -20.15
C LYS A 167 5.97 15.05 -19.12
N ALA A 168 6.59 15.33 -17.97
CA ALA A 168 6.77 14.36 -16.91
C ALA A 168 5.43 13.99 -16.27
N THR A 169 5.38 12.84 -15.59
CA THR A 169 4.15 12.37 -14.91
C THR A 169 3.84 13.18 -13.65
N SER A 170 4.83 13.88 -13.09
CA SER A 170 4.71 14.76 -11.93
C SER A 170 5.92 15.72 -11.86
N ASN A 171 5.77 16.82 -11.12
CA ASN A 171 6.84 17.76 -10.80
C ASN A 171 7.70 17.31 -9.60
N ILE A 172 7.35 16.20 -8.94
CA ILE A 172 8.09 15.69 -7.77
C ILE A 172 9.56 15.37 -8.10
N CYS A 173 10.46 15.77 -7.21
CA CYS A 173 11.90 15.48 -7.33
C CYS A 173 12.46 14.89 -6.02
N THR A 174 12.52 15.72 -4.98
CA THR A 174 12.73 15.26 -3.60
C THR A 174 11.42 14.66 -3.10
N ALA A 175 11.51 13.45 -2.57
CA ALA A 175 10.39 12.73 -1.96
C ALA A 175 10.73 12.45 -0.48
N GLN A 176 10.17 11.40 0.09
CA GLN A 176 10.33 11.05 1.52
C GLN A 176 11.08 9.74 1.71
N ALA A 177 12.19 9.56 1.00
CA ALA A 177 12.92 8.27 0.92
C ALA A 177 13.37 7.75 2.29
N LEU A 178 13.92 8.61 3.16
CA LEU A 178 14.36 8.21 4.49
C LEU A 178 13.20 7.67 5.35
N LEU A 179 12.06 8.35 5.35
CA LEU A 179 10.90 7.97 6.16
C LEU A 179 10.22 6.73 5.59
N ALA A 180 10.27 6.57 4.28
CA ALA A 180 9.82 5.38 3.60
C ALA A 180 10.72 4.17 3.98
N ASN A 181 12.04 4.36 4.09
CA ASN A 181 12.96 3.35 4.67
C ASN A 181 12.67 3.05 6.15
N MET A 182 12.25 4.03 6.96
CA MET A 182 11.87 3.75 8.34
C MET A 182 10.62 2.86 8.40
N ALA A 183 9.59 3.19 7.62
CA ALA A 183 8.40 2.36 7.49
C ALA A 183 8.71 0.96 6.95
N ALA A 184 9.73 0.85 6.09
CA ALA A 184 10.32 -0.42 5.68
C ALA A 184 10.75 -1.29 6.83
N MET A 185 11.63 -0.72 7.63
CA MET A 185 12.33 -1.44 8.68
C MET A 185 11.35 -1.78 9.78
N TYR A 186 10.33 -0.96 10.00
CA TYR A 186 9.20 -1.29 10.85
C TYR A 186 8.47 -2.55 10.38
N ALA A 187 8.12 -2.63 9.09
CA ALA A 187 7.45 -3.80 8.53
C ALA A 187 8.34 -5.05 8.53
N VAL A 188 9.65 -4.91 8.24
CA VAL A 188 10.64 -6.00 8.32
C VAL A 188 10.80 -6.50 9.76
N TYR A 189 10.91 -5.58 10.72
CA TYR A 189 11.12 -5.89 12.13
C TYR A 189 9.94 -6.64 12.74
N HIS A 190 8.71 -6.20 12.45
CA HIS A 190 7.50 -6.83 12.97
C HIS A 190 7.08 -8.08 12.16
N GLY A 191 7.27 -8.06 10.84
CA GLY A 191 6.74 -9.09 9.95
C GLY A 191 5.20 -9.13 9.91
N PRO A 192 4.61 -9.99 9.06
CA PRO A 192 3.17 -10.03 8.84
C PRO A 192 2.35 -10.36 10.09
N HIS A 193 2.82 -11.31 10.90
CA HIS A 193 2.10 -11.78 12.07
C HIS A 193 2.01 -10.69 13.14
N ALA A 194 3.14 -10.09 13.53
CA ALA A 194 3.11 -9.06 14.57
C ALA A 194 2.39 -7.77 14.09
N LEU A 195 2.47 -7.42 12.80
CA LEU A 195 1.66 -6.31 12.26
C LEU A 195 0.15 -6.57 12.39
N LYS A 196 -0.28 -7.80 12.11
CA LYS A 196 -1.67 -8.23 12.31
C LYS A 196 -2.05 -8.22 13.79
N ASP A 197 -1.15 -8.62 14.68
CA ASP A 197 -1.38 -8.59 16.13
C ASP A 197 -1.54 -7.15 16.64
N ILE A 198 -0.70 -6.22 16.17
CA ILE A 198 -0.82 -4.79 16.48
C ILE A 198 -2.17 -4.27 16.01
N ALA A 199 -2.57 -4.53 14.77
CA ALA A 199 -3.85 -4.09 14.23
C ALA A 199 -5.04 -4.70 14.99
N THR A 200 -4.97 -5.99 15.31
CA THR A 200 -6.00 -6.71 16.07
C THR A 200 -6.12 -6.15 17.48
N ARG A 201 -5.00 -5.84 18.15
CA ARG A 201 -4.99 -5.18 19.46
C ARG A 201 -5.64 -3.79 19.39
N VAL A 202 -5.28 -2.98 18.40
CA VAL A 202 -5.88 -1.65 18.20
C VAL A 202 -7.39 -1.75 17.94
N HIS A 203 -7.80 -2.68 17.08
CA HIS A 203 -9.21 -2.92 16.77
C HIS A 203 -10.00 -3.39 18.01
N ASN A 204 -9.46 -4.34 18.78
CA ASN A 204 -10.11 -4.82 20.00
C ASN A 204 -10.23 -3.71 21.05
N ALA A 205 -9.22 -2.85 21.19
CA ALA A 205 -9.31 -1.68 22.07
C ALA A 205 -10.44 -0.73 21.63
N ALA A 206 -10.60 -0.51 20.31
CA ALA A 206 -11.70 0.27 19.77
C ALA A 206 -13.08 -0.39 20.01
N LEU A 207 -13.18 -1.72 19.91
CA LEU A 207 -14.40 -2.47 20.23
C LEU A 207 -14.77 -2.37 21.71
N ILE A 208 -13.79 -2.49 22.61
CA ILE A 208 -13.99 -2.32 24.06
C ILE A 208 -14.50 -0.90 24.35
N LEU A 209 -13.86 0.11 23.76
CA LEU A 209 -14.28 1.50 23.90
C LEU A 209 -15.72 1.69 23.40
N ALA A 210 -16.05 1.14 22.23
CA ALA A 210 -17.39 1.23 21.66
C ALA A 210 -18.43 0.60 22.60
N GLN A 211 -18.18 -0.61 23.13
CA GLN A 211 -19.07 -1.25 24.09
C GLN A 211 -19.28 -0.41 25.36
N GLY A 212 -18.20 0.19 25.90
CA GLY A 212 -18.29 1.07 27.06
C GLY A 212 -19.20 2.29 26.82
N HIS A 213 -19.07 2.94 25.66
CA HIS A 213 -19.93 4.07 25.27
C HIS A 213 -21.41 3.68 25.14
N CYS A 214 -21.70 2.47 24.64
CA CYS A 214 -23.07 1.96 24.57
C CYS A 214 -23.70 1.83 25.96
N CYS A 215 -22.94 1.32 26.94
CA CYS A 215 -23.38 1.23 28.35
C CYS A 215 -23.63 2.61 28.99
N CYS A 216 -22.89 3.64 28.57
CA CYS A 216 -23.07 5.02 29.04
C CYS A 216 -24.21 5.79 28.35
N ARG A 217 -25.05 5.14 27.51
CA ARG A 217 -26.10 5.77 26.68
C ARG A 217 -25.57 6.79 25.66
N CYS A 218 -24.29 6.72 25.29
CA CYS A 218 -23.78 7.48 24.15
C CYS A 218 -24.25 6.81 22.85
N LYS A 219 -24.73 7.60 21.88
CA LYS A 219 -25.10 7.09 20.55
C LYS A 219 -23.85 6.88 19.71
N HIS A 220 -23.72 5.70 19.11
CA HIS A 220 -22.76 5.50 18.04
C HIS A 220 -23.31 6.04 16.73
N ILE A 221 -22.46 6.76 16.00
CA ILE A 221 -22.76 7.20 14.63
C ILE A 221 -22.81 5.99 13.68
N HIS A 222 -22.01 4.96 13.98
CA HIS A 222 -21.97 3.71 13.22
C HIS A 222 -22.34 2.51 14.09
N PRO A 223 -23.17 1.57 13.57
CA PRO A 223 -23.47 0.36 14.31
C PRO A 223 -22.17 -0.42 14.57
N VAL A 224 -21.94 -0.79 15.83
CA VAL A 224 -20.92 -1.79 16.19
C VAL A 224 -21.36 -3.09 15.54
N SER A 225 -20.89 -3.35 14.33
CA SER A 225 -21.26 -4.56 13.60
C SER A 225 -20.69 -5.75 14.37
N PRO A 226 -21.50 -6.74 14.76
CA PRO A 226 -20.99 -7.97 15.34
C PRO A 226 -19.96 -8.56 14.36
N LEU A 227 -18.89 -9.15 14.89
CA LEU A 227 -17.78 -9.75 14.14
C LEU A 227 -18.20 -10.58 12.91
N ARG A 228 -19.43 -11.11 12.88
CA ARG A 228 -20.02 -11.85 11.75
C ARG A 228 -20.29 -11.02 10.48
N ARG A 229 -20.68 -9.74 10.55
CA ARG A 229 -20.98 -8.94 9.33
C ARG A 229 -19.72 -8.46 8.61
N LEU A 230 -18.62 -8.30 9.35
CA LEU A 230 -17.32 -7.93 8.83
C LEU A 230 -16.52 -9.14 8.30
N GLN A 231 -17.01 -10.39 8.45
CA GLN A 231 -16.30 -11.58 7.95
C GLN A 231 -16.01 -11.54 6.44
N VAL A 232 -16.86 -10.88 5.65
CA VAL A 232 -16.67 -10.70 4.19
C VAL A 232 -15.52 -9.74 3.89
N LEU A 233 -15.26 -8.80 4.80
CA LEU A 233 -14.19 -7.81 4.70
C LEU A 233 -12.96 -8.20 5.51
N TRP A 234 -12.99 -9.31 6.26
CA TRP A 234 -11.87 -9.76 7.08
C TRP A 234 -11.00 -10.77 6.34
N ARG A 235 -9.70 -10.53 6.41
CA ARG A 235 -8.73 -11.30 5.63
C ARG A 235 -8.39 -12.63 6.30
N LYS A 236 -8.48 -13.73 5.53
CA LYS A 236 -8.17 -15.09 5.99
C LYS A 236 -6.70 -15.50 5.80
N ASP A 237 -5.93 -14.87 4.91
CA ASP A 237 -4.55 -15.27 4.58
C ASP A 237 -3.59 -14.07 4.32
N LEU A 238 -2.30 -14.24 4.66
CA LEU A 238 -1.19 -13.27 4.65
C LEU A 238 -0.05 -13.64 3.65
N SER A 239 -0.27 -14.62 2.78
CA SER A 239 0.73 -15.19 1.84
C SER A 239 1.52 -14.18 0.98
N TRP A 240 1.04 -12.95 0.78
CA TRP A 240 1.72 -11.86 0.06
C TRP A 240 2.85 -11.16 0.83
N LEU A 241 3.02 -11.42 2.14
CA LEU A 241 4.07 -10.85 2.99
C LEU A 241 5.20 -11.86 3.31
N SER A 242 5.31 -12.95 2.55
CA SER A 242 6.35 -13.97 2.80
C SER A 242 7.78 -13.41 2.62
N LEU A 243 8.68 -13.79 3.53
CA LEU A 243 10.10 -13.34 3.57
C LEU A 243 10.86 -13.53 2.24
N GLY A 244 10.50 -14.55 1.45
CA GLY A 244 11.07 -14.81 0.12
C GLY A 244 10.71 -13.76 -0.94
N GLN A 245 9.62 -13.01 -0.75
CA GLN A 245 9.26 -11.85 -1.57
C GLN A 245 9.74 -10.52 -0.97
N LEU A 246 10.17 -10.50 0.29
CA LEU A 246 10.64 -9.29 0.98
C LEU A 246 12.13 -9.00 0.78
N LEU A 247 12.99 -10.02 0.65
CA LEU A 247 14.44 -9.84 0.50
C LEU A 247 14.87 -9.06 -0.76
N PRO A 248 14.21 -9.21 -1.93
CA PRO A 248 14.46 -8.31 -3.06
C PRO A 248 13.88 -6.90 -2.90
N ASN A 249 13.07 -6.67 -1.86
CA ASN A 249 12.28 -5.44 -1.65
C ASN A 249 12.79 -4.58 -0.47
N ILE A 250 13.90 -4.95 0.20
CA ILE A 250 14.45 -4.19 1.35
C ILE A 250 14.97 -2.81 0.93
N LEU A 251 15.31 -2.58 -0.35
CA LEU A 251 15.61 -1.25 -0.90
C LEU A 251 14.40 -0.57 -1.58
N ALA A 252 13.28 -1.27 -1.75
CA ALA A 252 12.08 -0.77 -2.43
C ALA A 252 11.17 0.06 -1.51
N LEU A 253 11.42 0.04 -0.20
CA LEU A 253 10.57 0.77 0.73
C LEU A 253 10.88 2.27 0.80
N SER A 254 11.92 2.78 0.11
CA SER A 254 12.01 4.22 -0.22
C SER A 254 10.97 4.68 -1.26
N TYR A 255 10.41 3.75 -2.04
CA TYR A 255 9.76 4.06 -3.31
C TYR A 255 8.75 2.98 -3.72
N VAL A 256 7.46 3.21 -3.41
CA VAL A 256 6.28 2.61 -4.06
C VAL A 256 6.30 1.09 -4.24
N TRP A 257 5.45 0.41 -3.45
CA TRP A 257 5.22 -1.03 -3.54
C TRP A 257 4.78 -1.47 -4.94
N ARG A 258 5.52 -2.44 -5.50
CA ARG A 258 5.17 -3.19 -6.70
C ARG A 258 4.25 -4.34 -6.30
N TRP A 259 3.01 -4.34 -6.79
CA TRP A 259 2.10 -5.47 -6.62
C TRP A 259 2.22 -6.43 -7.80
N CYS A 260 2.56 -7.69 -7.54
CA CYS A 260 2.47 -8.77 -8.51
C CYS A 260 1.10 -9.43 -8.39
N ALA A 261 0.13 -8.95 -9.19
CA ALA A 261 -1.08 -9.71 -9.47
C ALA A 261 -0.75 -10.74 -10.56
N GLY A 262 -0.84 -12.03 -10.23
CA GLY A 262 -0.55 -13.11 -11.18
C GLY A 262 -0.79 -14.48 -10.57
N GLY A 263 -2.06 -14.87 -10.45
CA GLY A 263 -2.44 -16.27 -10.26
C GLY A 263 -2.14 -17.06 -11.53
N LYS A 264 -1.00 -17.74 -11.57
CA LYS A 264 -0.79 -18.99 -12.32
C LYS A 264 0.25 -19.81 -11.56
N LYS A 265 -0.18 -20.93 -10.97
CA LYS A 265 0.69 -22.01 -10.53
C LYS A 265 1.24 -22.69 -11.80
N GLU A 266 2.47 -22.39 -12.18
CA GLU A 266 3.25 -23.28 -13.02
C GLU A 266 4.54 -23.61 -12.27
N LEU A 267 4.54 -24.79 -11.65
CA LEU A 267 5.76 -25.50 -11.31
C LEU A 267 6.49 -25.78 -12.63
N LEU A 268 7.58 -25.06 -12.88
CA LEU A 268 8.67 -25.57 -13.70
C LEU A 268 9.86 -25.76 -12.77
N ALA A 269 9.77 -26.85 -12.01
CA ALA A 269 10.94 -27.48 -11.43
C ALA A 269 11.74 -28.10 -12.59
N THR A 270 12.73 -27.38 -13.10
CA THR A 270 13.86 -28.02 -13.76
C THR A 270 14.92 -28.28 -12.69
N SER A 271 15.03 -29.55 -12.37
CA SER A 271 16.02 -30.15 -11.50
C SER A 271 17.44 -29.82 -11.93
N THR A 272 18.20 -29.14 -11.07
CA THR A 272 19.61 -29.46 -10.84
C THR A 272 19.95 -29.10 -9.40
N ASN A 273 19.84 -30.11 -8.56
CA ASN A 273 20.29 -30.14 -7.19
C ASN A 273 21.83 -30.16 -7.19
N GLN A 274 22.47 -28.99 -7.10
CA GLN A 274 23.89 -28.88 -6.77
C GLN A 274 24.02 -27.95 -5.57
N ARG A 275 24.02 -28.57 -4.38
CA ARG A 275 24.43 -27.92 -3.14
C ARG A 275 25.91 -27.56 -3.27
N CYS A 276 26.20 -26.27 -3.17
CA CYS A 276 27.56 -25.73 -3.20
C CYS A 276 28.35 -26.22 -1.97
N GLU A 277 29.51 -26.88 -2.19
CA GLU A 277 30.40 -27.44 -1.17
C GLU A 277 30.91 -26.41 -0.15
N THR A 278 30.75 -25.12 -0.42
CA THR A 278 31.13 -24.02 0.48
C THR A 278 30.21 -23.90 1.70
N CYS A 279 28.93 -24.33 1.61
CA CYS A 279 28.01 -24.30 2.76
C CYS A 279 28.28 -25.42 3.78
N LEU A 280 28.77 -26.59 3.35
CA LEU A 280 29.05 -27.72 4.26
C LEU A 280 30.28 -27.49 5.15
N LYS A 281 31.23 -26.65 4.72
CA LYS A 281 32.45 -26.34 5.50
C LYS A 281 32.22 -25.34 6.64
N LEU A 282 31.09 -24.63 6.66
CA LEU A 282 30.76 -23.64 7.69
C LEU A 282 29.96 -24.22 8.86
N GLU A 283 29.24 -25.33 8.67
CA GLU A 283 28.49 -26.01 9.73
C GLU A 283 29.39 -26.88 10.65
N GLY A 284 30.61 -27.21 10.22
CA GLY A 284 31.55 -28.04 10.99
C GLY A 284 32.45 -27.31 12.00
N ARG A 285 32.29 -25.99 12.21
CA ARG A 285 33.20 -25.18 13.06
C ARG A 285 32.60 -24.63 14.35
N LEU A 286 31.40 -25.06 14.74
CA LEU A 286 30.79 -24.69 16.03
C LEU A 286 30.70 -25.92 16.94
N THR A 287 31.86 -26.42 17.38
CA THR A 287 31.96 -27.31 18.54
C THR A 287 32.44 -26.52 19.75
N THR A 288 31.68 -26.59 20.83
CA THR A 288 31.88 -25.94 22.13
C THR A 288 33.25 -26.22 22.76
N PRO A 289 33.91 -25.27 23.45
CA PRO A 289 35.10 -25.56 24.21
C PRO A 289 34.73 -26.28 25.52
N LYS A 290 35.35 -27.44 25.76
CA LYS A 290 35.38 -28.10 27.06
C LYS A 290 36.19 -27.27 28.06
N ARG A 291 35.72 -27.26 29.31
CA ARG A 291 36.46 -26.76 30.49
C ARG A 291 37.70 -27.63 30.73
N ASP A 292 38.86 -27.00 30.86
CA ASP A 292 40.01 -27.59 31.54
C ASP A 292 40.41 -26.70 32.71
N ASN A 293 40.33 -27.29 33.91
CA ASN A 293 40.93 -26.79 35.14
C ASN A 293 42.42 -27.19 35.11
N GLY A 294 43.32 -26.21 35.22
CA GLY A 294 44.76 -26.48 35.35
C GLY A 294 45.49 -25.25 35.86
N ASN A 295 45.78 -25.25 37.17
CA ASN A 295 46.77 -24.38 37.81
C ASN A 295 48.17 -24.66 37.22
N ALA A 296 48.93 -23.62 36.90
CA ALA A 296 50.38 -23.54 37.13
C ALA A 296 50.90 -22.12 36.84
N VAL A 297 51.44 -21.51 37.91
CA VAL A 297 52.32 -20.33 38.05
C VAL A 297 51.70 -18.95 37.80
#